data_AF-A0A352M9W9-F1
#
_entry.id   AF-A0A352M9W9-F1
#
_cell.length_a   1.000
_cell.length_b   1.000
_cell.length_c   1.000
_cell.angle_alpha   90.00
_cell.angle_beta   90.00
_cell.angle_gamma   90.00
#
_symmetry.space_group_name_H-M   'P 1'
#
loop_
_entity.id
_entity.type
_entity.pdbx_description
1 polymer ?
#
loop_
_entity_poly.entity_id
_entity_poly.type
_entity_poly.pdbx_seq_one_letter_code
_entity_poly.pdbx_strand_id
1 'polypeptide(L)'
;MTSRTYTQFGMFTVAVLLPILVLMVILLVITGFNDIVPALVIIFVIVTFLVCLLIFYKLTIEIDNSYVGFKLGTGLVKKKYALKDIETCRPVKNSAFYGIGIRLIPEGWLYNVSGRFAVELTFKNKKSRIRIGTDKPEEVAEEINKLLNKPGLAPAYDKAYESSSRSGYYIFAVIILLGLIMPIVLIISGRKETNLDFTDSSFTINGIYGLTVDYSKIIRIDTIRSLPRIRVRTNGFALGNTLKGNFKLFDQTKVKLFVEAGRPPYINIKTDETELYLNFKDSSRTIELYRKISTALNPIP
;
A
#
# COMPACT_ATOMS: atom_id res chain seq x y z
N MET A 1 34.10 31.12 7.31
CA MET A 1 32.93 30.65 8.09
C MET A 1 32.86 29.14 7.96
N THR A 2 33.13 28.39 9.03
CA THR A 2 33.09 26.93 9.03
C THR A 2 31.67 26.48 9.32
N SER A 3 30.91 26.05 8.30
CA SER A 3 29.63 25.36 8.46
C SER A 3 29.88 23.86 8.46
N ARG A 4 29.32 23.14 9.43
CA ARG A 4 29.38 21.67 9.51
C ARG A 4 28.01 21.08 9.25
N THR A 5 27.98 19.97 8.52
CA THR A 5 26.73 19.28 8.18
C THR A 5 26.76 17.82 8.59
N TYR A 6 25.68 17.36 9.20
CA TYR A 6 25.48 15.96 9.59
C TYR A 6 24.25 15.45 8.85
N THR A 7 24.37 14.36 8.10
CA THR A 7 23.24 13.80 7.33
C THR A 7 22.95 12.38 7.78
N GLN A 8 21.70 12.15 8.18
CA GLN A 8 21.16 10.84 8.49
C GLN A 8 20.24 10.38 7.35
N PHE A 9 20.43 9.15 6.87
CA PHE A 9 19.58 8.57 5.83
C PHE A 9 18.34 7.88 6.43
N GLY A 10 17.18 8.13 5.85
CA GLY A 10 15.89 7.57 6.24
C GLY A 10 15.69 6.14 5.71
N MET A 11 16.61 5.23 6.00
CA MET A 11 16.66 3.89 5.40
C MET A 11 15.34 3.12 5.53
N PHE A 12 14.73 3.13 6.72
CA PHE A 12 13.45 2.47 6.95
C PHE A 12 12.35 3.01 6.03
N THR A 13 12.20 4.33 5.96
CA THR A 13 11.21 4.98 5.09
C THR A 13 11.41 4.60 3.62
N VAL A 14 12.66 4.64 3.14
CA VAL A 14 12.98 4.30 1.74
C VAL A 14 12.69 2.82 1.47
N ALA A 15 13.15 1.92 2.35
CA ALA A 15 12.97 0.47 2.20
C ALA A 15 11.49 0.05 2.20
N VAL A 16 10.62 0.79 2.88
CA VAL A 16 9.17 0.49 2.93
C VAL A 16 8.42 1.19 1.79
N LEU A 17 8.60 2.49 1.61
CA LEU A 17 7.79 3.26 0.66
C LEU A 17 8.18 3.02 -0.79
N LEU A 18 9.46 2.78 -1.09
CA LEU A 18 9.91 2.62 -2.48
C LEU A 18 9.31 1.35 -3.14
N PRO A 19 9.33 0.14 -2.50
CA PRO A 19 8.67 -1.03 -3.07
C PRO A 19 7.16 -0.88 -3.20
N ILE A 20 6.50 -0.22 -2.23
CA ILE A 20 5.06 0.08 -2.31
C ILE A 20 4.77 0.98 -3.52
N LEU A 21 5.57 2.02 -3.74
CA LEU A 21 5.43 2.91 -4.90
C LEU A 21 5.60 2.15 -6.22
N VAL A 22 6.64 1.31 -6.33
CA VAL A 22 6.85 0.48 -7.52
C VAL A 22 5.67 -0.46 -7.76
N LEU A 23 5.18 -1.12 -6.69
CA LEU A 23 3.99 -1.96 -6.77
C LEU A 23 2.78 -1.17 -7.27
N MET A 24 2.50 0.00 -6.70
CA MET A 24 1.35 0.83 -7.09
C MET A 24 1.44 1.28 -8.56
N VAL A 25 2.64 1.58 -9.06
CA VAL A 25 2.86 1.90 -10.48
C VAL A 25 2.59 0.67 -11.36
N ILE A 26 3.09 -0.51 -10.98
CA ILE A 26 2.82 -1.77 -11.70
C ILE A 26 1.31 -2.05 -11.71
N LEU A 27 0.64 -1.89 -10.58
CA LEU A 27 -0.81 -2.05 -10.46
C LEU A 27 -1.55 -1.10 -11.40
N LEU A 28 -1.19 0.19 -11.40
CA LEU A 28 -1.79 1.19 -12.28
C LEU A 28 -1.65 0.82 -13.77
N VAL A 29 -0.48 0.31 -14.17
CA VAL A 29 -0.23 -0.15 -15.55
C VAL A 29 -1.06 -1.40 -15.89
N ILE A 30 -1.15 -2.38 -14.97
CA ILE A 30 -1.93 -3.61 -15.17
C ILE A 30 -3.43 -3.34 -15.20
N THR A 31 -3.92 -2.44 -14.35
CA THR A 31 -5.33 -2.06 -14.29
C THR A 31 -5.73 -1.21 -15.49
N GLY A 32 -4.79 -0.42 -16.02
CA GLY A 32 -5.04 0.55 -17.07
C GLY A 32 -5.90 1.72 -16.58
N PHE A 33 -6.36 2.53 -17.54
CA PHE A 33 -7.10 3.77 -17.31
C PHE A 33 -8.57 3.71 -17.78
N ASN A 34 -9.10 2.50 -17.98
CA ASN A 34 -10.46 2.30 -18.49
C ASN A 34 -11.51 2.88 -17.51
N ASP A 35 -11.27 2.74 -16.21
CA ASP A 35 -12.08 3.35 -15.16
C ASP A 35 -11.34 4.55 -14.56
N ILE A 36 -11.85 5.75 -14.79
CA ILE A 36 -11.20 7.00 -14.38
C ILE A 36 -11.11 7.10 -12.84
N VAL A 37 -12.16 6.75 -12.11
CA VAL A 37 -12.21 6.95 -10.65
C VAL A 37 -11.17 6.09 -9.90
N PRO A 38 -11.06 4.76 -10.10
CA PRO A 38 -10.01 3.97 -9.48
C PRO A 38 -8.59 4.42 -9.86
N ALA A 39 -8.38 4.81 -11.13
CA ALA A 39 -7.08 5.29 -11.59
C ALA A 39 -6.67 6.58 -10.86
N LEU A 40 -7.59 7.55 -10.71
CA LEU A 40 -7.32 8.78 -9.96
C LEU A 40 -7.00 8.51 -8.49
N VAL A 41 -7.69 7.56 -7.85
CA VAL A 41 -7.40 7.17 -6.46
C VAL A 41 -5.99 6.58 -6.35
N ILE A 42 -5.60 5.67 -7.25
CA ILE A 42 -4.25 5.07 -7.24
C ILE A 42 -3.19 6.15 -7.49
N ILE A 43 -3.39 7.05 -8.46
CA ILE A 43 -2.47 8.17 -8.72
C ILE A 43 -2.33 9.05 -7.48
N PHE A 44 -3.44 9.41 -6.84
CA PHE A 44 -3.41 10.24 -5.64
C PHE A 44 -2.60 9.59 -4.49
N VAL A 45 -2.76 8.28 -4.29
CA VAL A 45 -1.99 7.50 -3.31
C VAL A 45 -0.50 7.48 -3.67
N ILE A 46 -0.15 7.25 -4.95
CA ILE A 46 1.23 7.29 -5.44
C ILE A 46 1.86 8.65 -5.17
N VAL A 47 1.19 9.74 -5.56
CA VAL A 47 1.66 11.12 -5.35
C VAL A 47 1.87 11.38 -3.86
N THR A 48 0.94 10.97 -3.01
CA THR A 48 1.04 11.13 -1.55
C THR A 48 2.27 10.41 -0.99
N PHE A 49 2.47 9.14 -1.33
CA PHE A 49 3.64 8.39 -0.87
C PHE A 49 4.96 8.90 -1.45
N LEU A 50 4.95 9.40 -2.69
CA LEU A 50 6.12 10.05 -3.28
C LEU A 50 6.49 11.33 -2.51
N VAL A 51 5.51 12.17 -2.16
CA VAL A 51 5.74 13.36 -1.32
C VAL A 51 6.30 12.97 0.04
N CYS A 52 5.74 11.95 0.70
CA CYS A 52 6.27 11.43 1.95
C CYS A 52 7.73 10.96 1.80
N LEU A 53 8.05 10.20 0.75
CA LEU A 53 9.40 9.75 0.48
C LEU A 53 10.36 10.94 0.29
N LEU A 54 9.97 11.94 -0.50
CA LEU A 54 10.78 13.14 -0.76
C LEU A 54 11.03 14.00 0.49
N ILE A 55 10.14 13.96 1.48
CA ILE A 55 10.33 14.66 2.76
C ILE A 55 11.22 13.83 3.71
N PHE A 56 11.03 12.51 3.78
CA PHE A 56 11.60 11.69 4.86
C PHE A 56 12.79 10.80 4.45
N TYR A 57 13.25 10.83 3.19
CA TYR A 57 14.39 10.00 2.76
C TYR A 57 15.73 10.38 3.41
N LYS A 58 15.87 11.62 3.92
CA LYS A 58 17.07 12.07 4.66
C LYS A 58 16.75 13.21 5.62
N LEU A 59 17.60 13.41 6.60
CA LEU A 59 17.60 14.56 7.49
C LEU A 59 19.02 15.11 7.55
N THR A 60 19.18 16.40 7.25
CA THR A 60 20.48 17.07 7.31
C THR A 60 20.44 18.16 8.37
N ILE A 61 21.33 18.07 9.35
CA ILE A 61 21.59 19.11 10.35
C ILE A 61 22.71 20.00 9.81
N GLU A 62 22.54 21.31 9.93
CA GLU A 62 23.48 22.35 9.51
C GLU A 62 23.82 23.22 10.72
N ILE A 63 25.09 23.31 11.06
CA ILE A 63 25.59 24.05 12.22
C ILE A 63 26.60 25.07 11.73
N ASP A 64 26.41 26.33 12.07
CA ASP A 64 27.38 27.39 11.87
C ASP A 64 27.49 28.30 13.11
N ASN A 65 28.32 29.34 13.03
CA ASN A 65 28.58 30.25 14.15
C ASN A 65 27.37 31.12 14.55
N SER A 66 26.25 31.06 13.82
CA SER A 66 25.04 31.87 14.06
C SER A 66 23.81 31.04 14.39
N TYR A 67 23.63 29.86 13.79
CA TYR A 67 22.45 29.03 13.98
C TYR A 67 22.72 27.52 13.94
N VAL A 68 21.78 26.78 14.53
CA VAL A 68 21.58 25.35 14.31
C VAL A 68 20.30 25.18 13.49
N GLY A 69 20.41 24.54 12.33
CA GLY A 69 19.29 24.28 11.44
C GLY A 69 19.18 22.82 11.04
N PHE A 70 18.03 22.46 10.48
CA PHE A 70 17.87 21.17 9.82
C PHE A 70 16.98 21.27 8.59
N LYS A 71 17.16 20.32 7.67
CA LYS A 71 16.38 20.14 6.44
C LYS A 71 15.98 18.67 6.33
N LEU A 72 14.70 18.42 6.17
CA LEU A 72 14.16 17.11 5.83
C LEU A 72 14.12 16.96 4.31
N GLY A 73 14.67 15.86 3.81
CA GLY A 73 14.55 15.44 2.42
C GLY A 73 15.08 16.48 1.43
N THR A 74 14.22 16.91 0.52
CA THR A 74 14.48 17.99 -0.45
C THR A 74 14.51 19.40 0.16
N GLY A 75 14.17 19.54 1.44
CA GLY A 75 14.15 20.81 2.16
C GLY A 75 12.79 21.51 2.20
N LEU A 76 11.70 20.81 1.84
CA LEU A 76 10.32 21.28 2.01
C LEU A 76 10.00 21.61 3.47
N VAL A 77 10.51 20.78 4.40
CA VAL A 77 10.46 21.06 5.84
C VAL A 77 11.86 21.38 6.30
N LYS A 78 12.08 22.64 6.67
CA LYS A 78 13.35 23.14 7.21
C LYS A 78 13.10 24.14 8.32
N LYS A 79 13.96 24.14 9.34
CA LYS A 79 13.93 25.12 10.43
C LYS A 79 15.35 25.55 10.79
N LYS A 80 15.48 26.75 11.32
CA LYS A 80 16.73 27.32 11.85
C LYS A 80 16.46 27.93 13.22
N TYR A 81 17.41 27.77 14.14
CA TYR A 81 17.37 28.27 15.50
C TYR A 81 18.66 29.04 15.78
N ALA A 82 18.57 30.32 16.16
CA ALA A 82 19.76 31.11 16.43
C ALA A 82 20.47 30.61 17.70
N LEU A 83 21.79 30.50 17.65
CA LEU A 83 22.60 30.01 18.78
C LEU A 83 22.37 30.86 20.05
N LYS A 84 22.17 32.17 19.89
CA LYS A 84 21.89 33.08 21.01
C LYS A 84 20.64 32.71 21.83
N ASP A 85 19.68 32.03 21.22
CA ASP A 85 18.40 31.65 21.84
C ASP A 85 18.48 30.26 22.50
N ILE A 86 19.46 29.44 22.10
CA ILE A 86 19.66 28.08 22.60
C ILE A 86 20.34 28.14 23.97
N GLU A 87 19.83 27.37 24.92
CA GLU A 87 20.37 27.26 26.27
C GLU A 87 21.33 26.08 26.42
N THR A 88 20.90 24.88 26.02
CA THR A 88 21.70 23.66 26.02
C THR A 88 21.32 22.74 24.87
N CYS A 89 22.28 21.92 24.42
CA CYS A 89 22.07 20.82 23.49
C CYS A 89 22.51 19.49 24.14
N ARG A 90 21.65 18.46 24.16
CA ARG A 90 21.98 17.15 24.75
C ARG A 90 21.68 16.00 23.80
N PRO A 91 22.52 14.95 23.74
CA PRO A 91 22.14 13.70 23.09
C PRO A 91 21.00 13.04 23.87
N VAL A 92 19.99 12.55 23.17
CA VAL A 92 18.81 11.91 23.77
C VAL A 92 18.38 10.68 22.98
N LYS A 93 17.76 9.73 23.67
CA LYS A 93 17.11 8.56 23.09
C LYS A 93 15.59 8.68 23.23
N ASN A 94 14.90 8.62 22.10
CA ASN A 94 13.44 8.65 22.05
C ASN A 94 12.84 7.28 22.40
N SER A 95 11.60 7.27 22.90
CA SER A 95 10.81 6.04 23.04
C SER A 95 10.59 5.39 21.66
N ALA A 96 10.36 4.07 21.61
CA ALA A 96 10.10 3.37 20.36
C ALA A 96 8.83 3.91 19.66
N PHE A 97 7.90 4.41 20.47
CA PHE A 97 6.62 4.95 20.04
C PHE A 97 6.74 6.30 19.32
N TYR A 98 7.70 7.15 19.74
CA TYR A 98 7.95 8.44 19.09
C TYR A 98 8.75 8.31 17.79
N GLY A 99 9.54 7.24 17.63
CA GLY A 99 10.02 6.71 16.35
C GLY A 99 10.45 7.72 15.28
N ILE A 100 9.83 7.62 14.09
CA ILE A 100 10.15 8.34 12.86
C ILE A 100 9.03 9.34 12.54
N GLY A 101 9.39 10.50 11.96
CA GLY A 101 8.46 11.50 11.44
C GLY A 101 8.60 12.88 12.08
N ILE A 102 7.60 13.73 11.82
CA ILE A 102 7.39 15.02 12.48
C ILE A 102 6.32 14.82 13.54
N ARG A 103 6.67 14.95 14.82
CA ARG A 103 5.75 14.63 15.93
C ARG A 103 5.75 15.70 17.00
N LEU A 104 4.57 15.97 17.54
CA LEU A 104 4.42 16.65 18.81
C LEU A 104 4.58 15.61 19.92
N ILE A 105 5.61 15.78 20.74
CA ILE A 105 5.88 15.00 21.95
C ILE A 105 5.56 15.88 23.18
N PRO A 106 5.37 15.32 24.39
CA PRO A 106 5.00 16.12 25.57
C PRO A 106 5.91 17.33 25.85
N GLU A 107 7.19 17.21 25.53
CA GLU A 107 8.22 18.23 25.77
C GLU A 107 8.40 19.21 24.60
N GLY A 108 7.78 18.97 23.44
CA GLY A 108 7.91 19.82 22.25
C GLY A 108 7.86 19.06 20.93
N TRP A 109 8.70 19.42 19.95
CA TRP A 109 8.66 18.79 18.62
C TRP A 109 9.84 17.83 18.40
N LEU A 110 9.57 16.70 17.75
CA LEU A 110 10.57 15.75 17.26
C LEU A 110 10.55 15.75 15.72
N TYR A 111 11.73 15.87 15.12
CA TYR A 111 11.96 15.71 13.68
C TYR A 111 12.95 14.57 13.49
N ASN A 112 12.51 13.45 12.91
CA ASN A 112 13.36 12.29 12.72
C ASN A 112 13.05 11.53 11.42
N VAL A 113 14.06 10.91 10.82
CA VAL A 113 13.93 10.07 9.62
C VAL A 113 14.31 8.61 9.85
N SER A 114 15.07 8.31 10.91
CA SER A 114 15.50 6.95 11.22
C SER A 114 15.95 6.80 12.67
N GLY A 115 15.91 5.56 13.18
CA GLY A 115 16.39 5.22 14.51
C GLY A 115 15.64 5.93 15.64
N ARG A 116 16.24 5.94 16.83
CA ARG A 116 15.65 6.51 18.05
C ARG A 116 16.51 7.62 18.65
N PHE A 117 17.64 7.93 18.05
CA PHE A 117 18.61 8.89 18.57
C PHE A 117 18.36 10.28 17.98
N ALA A 118 18.58 11.29 18.82
CA ALA A 118 18.40 12.68 18.47
C ALA A 118 19.28 13.57 19.36
N VAL A 119 19.44 14.83 18.97
CA VAL A 119 19.84 15.90 19.86
C VAL A 119 18.62 16.70 20.31
N GLU A 120 18.57 17.09 21.59
CA GLU A 120 17.55 17.93 22.17
C GLU A 120 18.08 19.34 22.41
N LEU A 121 17.43 20.33 21.81
CA LEU A 121 17.66 21.75 22.03
C LEU A 121 16.65 22.27 23.07
N THR A 122 17.19 22.94 24.09
CA THR A 122 16.44 23.77 25.04
C THR A 122 16.73 25.23 24.78
N PHE A 123 15.84 26.13 25.19
CA PHE A 123 15.90 27.55 24.84
C PHE A 123 15.78 28.42 26.08
N LYS A 124 16.53 29.53 26.12
CA LYS A 124 16.63 30.40 27.31
C LYS A 124 15.28 30.95 27.79
N ASN A 125 14.41 31.30 26.84
CA ASN A 125 13.15 31.98 27.10
C ASN A 125 11.93 31.19 26.60
N LYS A 126 12.07 29.88 26.36
CA LYS A 126 10.97 29.06 25.82
C LYS A 126 10.96 27.66 26.45
N LYS A 127 9.82 27.29 27.01
CA LYS A 127 9.63 25.97 27.65
C LYS A 127 9.65 24.80 26.65
N SER A 128 9.23 25.02 25.40
CA SER A 128 9.18 23.94 24.41
C SER A 128 10.57 23.55 23.94
N ARG A 129 10.84 22.25 23.87
CA ARG A 129 12.08 21.67 23.36
C ARG A 129 11.97 21.29 21.88
N ILE A 130 13.10 21.15 21.22
CA ILE A 130 13.18 20.64 19.85
C ILE A 130 14.15 19.47 19.82
N ARG A 131 13.68 18.31 19.33
CA ARG A 131 14.51 17.13 19.08
C ARG A 131 14.75 16.97 17.58
N ILE A 132 16.01 16.77 17.21
CA ILE A 132 16.45 16.59 15.83
C ILE A 132 17.17 15.25 15.74
N GLY A 133 16.63 14.32 14.95
CA GLY A 133 17.17 12.99 14.73
C GLY A 133 18.59 13.01 14.17
N THR A 134 19.42 12.08 14.62
CA THR A 134 20.77 11.88 14.08
C THR A 134 21.29 10.53 14.54
N ASP A 135 22.13 9.91 13.72
CA ASP A 135 22.94 8.72 14.03
C ASP A 135 24.25 9.07 14.76
N LYS A 136 24.56 10.36 14.96
CA LYS A 136 25.75 10.87 15.64
C LYS A 136 25.40 11.92 16.71
N PRO A 137 24.49 11.61 17.66
CA PRO A 137 23.98 12.60 18.61
C PRO A 137 25.06 13.20 19.52
N GLU A 138 26.11 12.44 19.87
CA GLU A 138 27.22 12.95 20.70
C GLU A 138 28.05 13.99 19.94
N GLU A 139 28.50 13.66 18.72
CA GLU A 139 29.29 14.56 17.88
C GLU A 139 28.54 15.88 17.60
N VAL A 140 27.25 15.77 17.28
CA VAL A 140 26.39 16.94 17.02
C VAL A 140 26.21 17.78 18.28
N ALA A 141 25.94 17.15 19.43
CA ALA A 141 25.76 17.88 20.67
C ALA A 141 27.06 18.55 21.15
N GLU A 142 28.21 17.88 21.00
CA GLU A 142 29.52 18.44 21.33
C GLU A 142 29.83 19.67 20.49
N GLU A 143 29.58 19.61 19.17
CA GLU A 143 29.80 20.74 18.26
C GLU A 143 28.94 21.95 18.64
N ILE A 144 27.65 21.73 18.90
CA ILE A 144 26.74 22.81 19.30
C ILE A 144 27.17 23.41 20.65
N ASN A 145 27.51 22.58 21.64
CA ASN A 145 27.89 23.05 22.97
C ASN A 145 29.23 23.81 22.98
N LYS A 146 30.17 23.48 22.08
CA LYS A 146 31.40 24.29 21.86
C LYS A 146 31.05 25.71 21.44
N LEU A 147 30.11 25.88 20.51
CA LEU A 147 29.65 27.19 20.04
C LEU A 147 28.85 27.96 21.11
N LEU A 148 28.26 27.26 22.08
CA LEU A 148 27.56 27.87 23.21
C LEU A 148 28.48 28.23 24.39
N ASN A 149 29.79 27.99 24.30
CA ASN A 149 30.76 28.10 25.41
C ASN A 149 30.36 27.25 26.64
N LYS A 150 29.77 26.07 26.41
CA LYS A 150 29.38 25.12 27.46
C LYS A 150 29.96 23.70 27.20
N PRO A 151 31.28 23.54 27.03
CA PRO A 151 31.87 22.22 26.84
C PRO A 151 31.64 21.34 28.09
N GLY A 152 31.33 20.06 27.91
CA GLY A 152 31.16 19.09 29.01
C GLY A 152 29.72 18.81 29.46
N LEU A 153 28.70 19.46 28.89
CA LEU A 153 27.28 19.19 29.20
C LEU A 153 26.68 17.98 28.43
N ALA A 154 27.50 17.25 27.67
CA ALA A 154 27.10 16.05 26.95
C ALA A 154 27.26 14.84 27.89
N PRO A 155 26.18 14.28 28.48
CA PRO A 155 26.30 13.02 29.20
C PRO A 155 26.83 11.93 28.26
N ALA A 156 27.66 11.04 28.81
CA ALA A 156 28.16 9.88 28.09
C ALA A 156 26.98 9.03 27.60
N TYR A 157 26.94 8.81 26.29
CA TYR A 157 25.99 7.90 25.69
C TYR A 157 26.40 6.46 25.99
N ASP A 158 25.57 5.76 26.76
CA ASP A 158 25.71 4.33 26.97
C ASP A 158 25.32 3.57 25.69
N LYS A 159 26.33 3.24 24.87
CA LYS A 159 26.25 2.32 23.72
C LYS A 159 25.71 0.92 24.10
N ALA A 160 25.74 0.56 25.40
CA ALA A 160 25.49 -0.80 25.89
C ALA A 160 24.03 -1.29 25.76
N TYR A 161 23.06 -0.44 25.43
CA TYR A 161 21.64 -0.81 25.30
C TYR A 161 21.17 -0.93 23.84
N GLU A 162 22.09 -1.08 22.89
CA GLU A 162 21.81 -1.27 21.46
C GLU A 162 21.74 -2.76 21.05
N SER A 163 21.33 -3.63 21.97
CA SER A 163 20.96 -5.03 21.70
C SER A 163 19.44 -5.23 21.74
N SER A 164 18.67 -4.29 21.16
CA SER A 164 17.26 -4.56 20.88
C SER A 164 17.20 -5.40 19.61
N SER A 165 17.05 -6.72 19.80
CA SER A 165 17.10 -7.80 18.82
C SER A 165 16.67 -7.39 17.40
N ARG A 166 17.56 -7.63 16.43
CA ARG A 166 17.27 -7.51 14.98
C ARG A 166 16.01 -8.28 14.54
N SER A 167 15.51 -9.22 15.37
CA SER A 167 14.33 -10.04 15.16
C SER A 167 13.06 -9.27 14.81
N GLY A 168 12.83 -8.09 15.42
CA GLY A 168 11.63 -7.30 15.16
C GLY A 168 11.54 -6.80 13.71
N TYR A 169 12.68 -6.39 13.13
CA TYR A 169 12.73 -5.90 11.75
C TYR A 169 12.41 -6.99 10.74
N TYR A 170 12.79 -8.25 10.99
CA TYR A 170 12.44 -9.37 10.11
C TYR A 170 10.93 -9.64 10.10
N ILE A 171 10.26 -9.55 11.26
CA ILE A 171 8.79 -9.70 11.33
C ILE A 171 8.11 -8.59 10.52
N PHE A 172 8.54 -7.33 10.70
CA PHE A 172 8.01 -6.21 9.90
C PHE A 172 8.29 -6.39 8.40
N ALA A 173 9.49 -6.85 8.01
CA ALA A 173 9.83 -7.11 6.62
C ALA A 173 8.95 -8.20 6.01
N VAL A 174 8.66 -9.29 6.75
CA VAL A 174 7.77 -10.36 6.30
C VAL A 174 6.34 -9.86 6.14
N ILE A 175 5.80 -9.08 7.10
CA ILE A 175 4.45 -8.50 7.00
C ILE A 175 4.33 -7.60 5.77
N ILE A 176 5.33 -6.74 5.53
CA ILE A 176 5.36 -5.85 4.36
C ILE A 176 5.43 -6.68 3.07
N LEU A 177 6.29 -7.69 3.02
CA LEU A 177 6.42 -8.57 1.85
C LEU A 177 5.10 -9.29 1.54
N LEU A 178 4.43 -9.85 2.56
CA LEU A 178 3.12 -10.49 2.41
C LEU A 178 2.06 -9.49 1.93
N GLY A 179 2.06 -8.28 2.48
CA GLY A 179 1.16 -7.20 2.07
C GLY A 179 1.39 -6.72 0.63
N LEU A 180 2.62 -6.76 0.13
CA LEU A 180 2.96 -6.42 -1.26
C LEU A 180 2.61 -7.54 -2.26
N ILE A 181 2.81 -8.80 -1.86
CA ILE A 181 2.55 -9.97 -2.73
C ILE A 181 1.05 -10.26 -2.86
N MET A 182 0.28 -10.10 -1.78
CA MET A 182 -1.13 -10.50 -1.72
C MET A 182 -2.01 -9.84 -2.83
N PRO A 183 -1.93 -8.51 -3.09
CA PRO A 183 -2.68 -7.90 -4.19
C PRO A 183 -2.32 -8.47 -5.56
N ILE A 184 -1.03 -8.73 -5.82
CA ILE A 184 -0.56 -9.33 -7.08
C ILE A 184 -1.19 -10.73 -7.25
N VAL A 185 -1.13 -11.56 -6.20
CA VAL A 185 -1.70 -12.91 -6.21
C VAL A 185 -3.21 -12.88 -6.45
N LEU A 186 -3.93 -11.95 -5.82
CA LEU A 186 -5.38 -11.78 -6.05
C LEU A 186 -5.70 -11.39 -7.49
N ILE A 187 -4.89 -10.51 -8.11
CA ILE A 187 -5.09 -10.11 -9.51
C ILE A 187 -4.82 -11.27 -10.46
N ILE A 188 -3.71 -11.99 -10.27
CA ILE A 188 -3.37 -13.16 -11.09
C ILE A 188 -4.46 -14.23 -10.96
N SER A 189 -4.88 -14.53 -9.73
CA SER A 189 -5.94 -15.49 -9.45
C SER A 189 -7.28 -15.08 -10.07
N GLY A 190 -7.66 -13.80 -9.94
CA GLY A 190 -8.89 -13.26 -10.52
C GLY A 190 -8.92 -13.33 -12.05
N ARG A 191 -7.78 -13.06 -12.71
CA ARG A 191 -7.63 -13.09 -14.19
C ARG A 191 -7.42 -14.47 -14.79
N LYS A 192 -7.07 -15.49 -13.99
CA LYS A 192 -6.95 -16.88 -14.45
C LYS A 192 -8.28 -17.31 -15.07
N GLU A 193 -8.29 -17.98 -16.21
CA GLU A 193 -9.55 -18.36 -16.86
C GLU A 193 -10.41 -19.28 -15.97
N THR A 194 -11.73 -19.16 -16.09
CA THR A 194 -12.68 -20.00 -15.34
C THR A 194 -12.51 -21.47 -15.75
N ASN A 195 -12.42 -22.38 -14.78
CA ASN A 195 -12.39 -23.82 -15.04
C ASN A 195 -13.69 -24.47 -14.57
N LEU A 196 -14.20 -25.43 -15.36
CA LEU A 196 -15.43 -26.14 -15.08
C LEU A 196 -15.16 -27.65 -15.02
N ASP A 197 -15.59 -28.26 -13.93
CA ASP A 197 -15.64 -29.72 -13.79
C ASP A 197 -17.07 -30.19 -14.02
N PHE A 198 -17.23 -31.33 -14.69
CA PHE A 198 -18.54 -31.87 -15.07
C PHE A 198 -18.77 -33.22 -14.41
N THR A 199 -20.01 -33.45 -14.00
CA THR A 199 -20.54 -34.75 -13.60
C THR A 199 -21.79 -35.04 -14.43
N ASP A 200 -22.40 -36.21 -14.21
CA ASP A 200 -23.62 -36.61 -14.92
C ASP A 200 -24.84 -35.76 -14.53
N SER A 201 -24.84 -35.13 -13.35
CA SER A 201 -25.99 -34.39 -12.81
C SER A 201 -25.76 -32.88 -12.63
N SER A 202 -24.52 -32.42 -12.70
CA SER A 202 -24.17 -31.02 -12.49
C SER A 202 -22.86 -30.63 -13.16
N PHE A 203 -22.61 -29.33 -13.25
CA PHE A 203 -21.26 -28.79 -13.48
C PHE A 203 -20.86 -27.85 -12.35
N THR A 204 -19.56 -27.84 -12.03
CA THR A 204 -18.98 -26.98 -10.99
C THR A 204 -18.04 -25.98 -11.61
N ILE A 205 -18.33 -24.70 -11.41
CA ILE A 205 -17.40 -23.62 -11.69
C ILE A 205 -16.43 -23.50 -10.52
N ASN A 206 -15.14 -23.73 -10.78
CA ASN A 206 -14.10 -23.68 -9.77
C ASN A 206 -13.66 -22.26 -9.41
N GLY A 207 -13.16 -22.10 -8.19
CA GLY A 207 -12.53 -20.88 -7.70
C GLY A 207 -13.31 -20.20 -6.56
N ILE A 208 -12.77 -19.08 -6.07
CA ILE A 208 -13.26 -18.37 -4.86
C ILE A 208 -14.74 -17.97 -4.97
N TYR A 209 -15.21 -17.65 -6.18
CA TYR A 209 -16.60 -17.28 -6.44
C TYR A 209 -17.44 -18.41 -7.02
N GLY A 210 -16.86 -19.61 -7.10
CA GLY A 210 -17.41 -20.79 -7.74
C GLY A 210 -18.82 -21.17 -7.27
N LEU A 211 -19.46 -22.03 -8.05
CA LEU A 211 -20.71 -22.67 -7.68
C LEU A 211 -20.87 -23.97 -8.45
N THR A 212 -21.66 -24.86 -7.88
CA THR A 212 -22.21 -26.03 -8.57
C THR A 212 -23.60 -25.68 -9.09
N VAL A 213 -23.86 -26.02 -10.35
CA VAL A 213 -25.15 -25.86 -11.00
C VAL A 213 -25.66 -27.24 -11.37
N ASP A 214 -26.70 -27.68 -10.68
CA ASP A 214 -27.39 -28.93 -10.97
C ASP A 214 -28.24 -28.77 -12.23
N TYR A 215 -28.14 -29.72 -13.17
CA TYR A 215 -28.89 -29.66 -14.42
C TYR A 215 -30.41 -29.64 -14.18
N SER A 216 -30.89 -30.35 -13.16
CA SER A 216 -32.31 -30.39 -12.77
C SER A 216 -32.87 -29.03 -12.32
N LYS A 217 -32.02 -28.10 -11.87
CA LYS A 217 -32.41 -26.75 -11.45
C LYS A 217 -32.38 -25.73 -12.58
N ILE A 218 -31.90 -26.10 -13.78
CA ILE A 218 -31.83 -25.18 -14.91
C ILE A 218 -33.23 -25.02 -15.51
N ILE A 219 -33.77 -23.80 -15.41
CA ILE A 219 -35.07 -23.42 -15.97
C ILE A 219 -34.92 -23.03 -17.44
N ARG A 220 -33.83 -22.33 -17.77
CA ARG A 220 -33.56 -21.86 -19.14
C ARG A 220 -32.06 -21.72 -19.37
N ILE A 221 -31.63 -22.04 -20.59
CA ILE A 221 -30.28 -21.77 -21.07
C ILE A 221 -30.34 -21.17 -22.48
N ASP A 222 -29.63 -20.07 -22.71
CA ASP A 222 -29.57 -19.37 -23.99
C ASP A 222 -28.17 -18.81 -24.25
N THR A 223 -27.90 -18.42 -25.49
CA THR A 223 -26.73 -17.58 -25.82
C THR A 223 -27.16 -16.18 -26.22
N ILE A 224 -26.46 -15.17 -25.71
CA ILE A 224 -26.70 -13.76 -26.03
C ILE A 224 -25.43 -13.12 -26.59
N ARG A 225 -25.59 -12.09 -27.41
CA ARG A 225 -24.45 -11.36 -28.03
C ARG A 225 -23.97 -10.16 -27.20
N SER A 226 -24.80 -9.64 -26.31
CA SER A 226 -24.46 -8.50 -25.45
C SER A 226 -24.87 -8.79 -24.01
N LEU A 227 -24.04 -8.38 -23.06
CA LEU A 227 -24.38 -8.48 -21.64
C LEU A 227 -25.45 -7.44 -21.28
N PRO A 228 -26.38 -7.77 -20.37
CA PRO A 228 -27.24 -6.78 -19.76
C PRO A 228 -26.41 -5.69 -19.06
N ARG A 229 -26.97 -4.47 -18.96
CA ARG A 229 -26.28 -3.38 -18.28
C ARG A 229 -26.10 -3.72 -16.80
N ILE A 230 -24.85 -3.75 -16.36
CA ILE A 230 -24.45 -4.00 -14.98
C ILE A 230 -24.57 -2.68 -14.21
N ARG A 231 -25.30 -2.69 -13.09
CA ARG A 231 -25.45 -1.51 -12.20
C ARG A 231 -24.29 -1.44 -11.22
N VAL A 232 -23.99 -2.54 -10.53
CA VAL A 232 -22.96 -2.57 -9.49
C VAL A 232 -22.42 -3.98 -9.27
N ARG A 233 -21.13 -4.07 -8.93
CA ARG A 233 -20.52 -5.29 -8.38
C ARG A 233 -20.81 -5.36 -6.88
N THR A 234 -21.52 -6.39 -6.43
CA THR A 234 -21.86 -6.56 -5.00
C THR A 234 -20.77 -7.30 -4.23
N ASN A 235 -20.14 -8.31 -4.84
CA ASN A 235 -18.97 -9.01 -4.31
C ASN A 235 -18.32 -9.76 -5.46
N GLY A 236 -17.02 -9.62 -5.69
CA GLY A 236 -16.41 -10.23 -6.87
C GLY A 236 -15.08 -9.63 -7.29
N PHE A 237 -14.51 -10.22 -8.33
CA PHE A 237 -13.41 -9.65 -9.10
C PHE A 237 -13.96 -8.90 -10.32
N ALA A 238 -13.53 -7.67 -10.54
CA ALA A 238 -13.81 -6.93 -11.77
C ALA A 238 -12.59 -6.09 -12.10
N LEU A 239 -11.90 -6.45 -13.19
CA LEU A 239 -10.71 -5.75 -13.65
C LEU A 239 -10.53 -5.92 -15.16
N GLY A 240 -10.51 -4.80 -15.89
CA GLY A 240 -10.52 -4.84 -17.35
C GLY A 240 -11.80 -5.53 -17.84
N ASN A 241 -11.64 -6.52 -18.73
CA ASN A 241 -12.77 -7.24 -19.29
C ASN A 241 -13.23 -8.44 -18.43
N THR A 242 -12.44 -8.85 -17.44
CA THR A 242 -12.76 -10.03 -16.63
C THR A 242 -13.68 -9.63 -15.46
N LEU A 243 -14.89 -10.19 -15.43
CA LEU A 243 -15.90 -9.98 -14.41
C LEU A 243 -16.29 -11.32 -13.78
N LYS A 244 -16.06 -11.49 -12.47
CA LYS A 244 -16.34 -12.73 -11.74
C LYS A 244 -16.97 -12.49 -10.38
N GLY A 245 -18.02 -13.23 -10.05
CA GLY A 245 -18.71 -13.15 -8.76
C GLY A 245 -20.11 -12.57 -8.88
N ASN A 246 -20.57 -11.91 -7.83
CA ASN A 246 -21.94 -11.45 -7.64
C ASN A 246 -22.12 -9.99 -8.06
N PHE A 247 -23.05 -9.75 -8.97
CA PHE A 247 -23.36 -8.45 -9.52
C PHE A 247 -24.86 -8.18 -9.42
N LYS A 248 -25.20 -6.92 -9.61
CA LYS A 248 -26.58 -6.47 -9.73
C LYS A 248 -26.75 -5.70 -11.03
N LEU A 249 -27.77 -6.05 -11.80
CA LEU A 249 -28.16 -5.39 -13.05
C LEU A 249 -28.96 -4.11 -12.79
N PHE A 250 -29.22 -3.32 -13.84
CA PHE A 250 -29.98 -2.06 -13.71
C PHE A 250 -31.43 -2.25 -13.25
N ASP A 251 -32.07 -3.35 -13.62
CA ASP A 251 -33.40 -3.77 -13.18
C ASP A 251 -33.43 -4.34 -11.74
N GLN A 252 -32.31 -4.26 -11.01
CA GLN A 252 -32.07 -4.82 -9.67
C GLN A 252 -31.90 -6.34 -9.61
N THR A 253 -31.95 -7.04 -10.76
CA THR A 253 -31.73 -8.49 -10.82
C THR A 253 -30.32 -8.82 -10.31
N LYS A 254 -30.23 -9.75 -9.35
CA LYS A 254 -28.97 -10.27 -8.83
C LYS A 254 -28.50 -11.39 -9.76
N VAL A 255 -27.27 -11.30 -10.21
CA VAL A 255 -26.69 -12.24 -11.15
C VAL A 255 -25.31 -12.66 -10.71
N LYS A 256 -24.90 -13.86 -11.07
CA LYS A 256 -23.50 -14.28 -10.96
C LYS A 256 -22.85 -14.20 -12.34
N LEU A 257 -21.70 -13.55 -12.44
CA LEU A 257 -20.96 -13.41 -13.68
C LEU A 257 -19.66 -14.21 -13.59
N PHE A 258 -19.28 -14.85 -14.68
CA PHE A 258 -17.95 -15.36 -14.96
C PHE A 258 -17.61 -15.06 -16.42
N VAL A 259 -17.47 -13.78 -16.72
CA VAL A 259 -17.44 -13.31 -18.11
C VAL A 259 -16.18 -12.55 -18.45
N GLU A 260 -15.79 -12.70 -19.71
CA GLU A 260 -14.83 -11.88 -20.43
C GLU A 260 -15.63 -10.92 -21.32
N ALA A 261 -15.86 -9.70 -20.81
CA ALA A 261 -16.62 -8.66 -21.48
C ALA A 261 -16.00 -8.29 -22.83
N GLY A 262 -16.87 -7.96 -23.80
CA GLY A 262 -16.48 -7.69 -25.18
C GLY A 262 -16.16 -8.94 -26.01
N ARG A 263 -16.37 -10.16 -25.48
CA ARG A 263 -16.07 -11.43 -26.19
C ARG A 263 -17.30 -12.33 -26.32
N PRO A 264 -18.31 -11.96 -27.14
CA PRO A 264 -19.48 -12.81 -27.33
C PRO A 264 -19.14 -14.15 -28.01
N PRO A 265 -20.02 -15.17 -27.90
CA PRO A 265 -21.30 -15.15 -27.20
C PRO A 265 -21.15 -15.27 -25.67
N TYR A 266 -22.22 -14.94 -24.93
CA TYR A 266 -22.34 -15.20 -23.51
C TYR A 266 -23.45 -16.22 -23.27
N ILE A 267 -23.19 -17.23 -22.46
CA ILE A 267 -24.20 -18.19 -22.03
C ILE A 267 -24.98 -17.56 -20.87
N ASN A 268 -26.30 -17.46 -21.01
CA ASN A 268 -27.22 -17.11 -19.92
C ASN A 268 -27.84 -18.41 -19.41
N ILE A 269 -27.66 -18.70 -18.13
CA ILE A 269 -28.26 -19.86 -17.46
C ILE A 269 -29.12 -19.31 -16.33
N LYS A 270 -30.43 -19.56 -16.40
CA LYS A 270 -31.36 -19.20 -15.33
C LYS A 270 -31.71 -20.46 -14.54
N THR A 271 -31.43 -20.43 -13.24
CA THR A 271 -31.91 -21.43 -12.29
C THR A 271 -33.04 -20.85 -11.43
N ASP A 272 -33.61 -21.68 -10.57
CA ASP A 272 -34.54 -21.28 -9.52
C ASP A 272 -33.92 -20.31 -8.48
N GLU A 273 -32.62 -20.47 -8.21
CA GLU A 273 -31.89 -19.70 -7.20
C GLU A 273 -31.17 -18.46 -7.75
N THR A 274 -30.63 -18.52 -8.98
CA THR A 274 -29.76 -17.47 -9.50
C THR A 274 -29.74 -17.42 -11.03
N GLU A 275 -29.34 -16.29 -11.56
CA GLU A 275 -29.09 -16.13 -12.99
C GLU A 275 -27.59 -15.94 -13.23
N LEU A 276 -27.02 -16.82 -14.06
CA LEU A 276 -25.60 -16.96 -14.31
C LEU A 276 -25.28 -16.54 -15.75
N TYR A 277 -24.24 -15.73 -15.90
CA TYR A 277 -23.65 -15.41 -17.20
C TYR A 277 -22.22 -15.93 -17.25
N LEU A 278 -21.87 -16.62 -18.32
CA LEU A 278 -20.57 -17.29 -18.48
C LEU A 278 -20.09 -17.21 -19.94
N ASN A 279 -18.82 -16.90 -20.13
CA ASN A 279 -18.11 -17.13 -21.39
C ASN A 279 -16.61 -17.33 -21.12
N PHE A 280 -15.89 -17.72 -22.16
CA PHE A 280 -14.44 -17.82 -22.15
C PHE A 280 -13.80 -16.74 -23.01
N LYS A 281 -12.47 -16.62 -22.90
CA LYS A 281 -11.70 -15.72 -23.77
C LYS A 281 -11.81 -16.13 -25.24
N ASP A 282 -11.99 -17.43 -25.50
CA ASP A 282 -12.25 -18.02 -26.80
C ASP A 282 -13.75 -18.29 -26.98
N SER A 283 -14.33 -17.70 -28.03
CA SER A 283 -15.74 -17.89 -28.37
C SER A 283 -16.06 -19.35 -28.74
N SER A 284 -15.11 -20.07 -29.34
CA SER A 284 -15.31 -21.47 -29.75
C SER A 284 -15.55 -22.38 -28.55
N ARG A 285 -14.76 -22.19 -27.48
CA ARG A 285 -14.95 -22.89 -26.19
C ARG A 285 -16.28 -22.53 -25.53
N THR A 286 -16.75 -21.30 -25.70
CA THR A 286 -18.05 -20.89 -25.17
C THR A 286 -19.19 -21.61 -25.89
N ILE A 287 -19.10 -21.73 -27.22
CA ILE A 287 -20.08 -22.47 -28.03
C ILE A 287 -20.05 -23.97 -27.70
N GLU A 288 -18.86 -24.55 -27.56
CA GLU A 288 -18.69 -25.94 -27.16
C GLU A 288 -19.30 -26.21 -25.78
N LEU A 289 -19.07 -25.33 -24.82
CA LEU A 289 -19.67 -25.43 -23.49
C LEU A 289 -21.19 -25.38 -23.54
N TYR A 290 -21.75 -24.42 -24.28
CA TYR A 290 -23.21 -24.32 -24.44
C TYR A 290 -23.79 -25.62 -25.00
N ARG A 291 -23.15 -26.19 -26.03
CA ARG A 291 -23.57 -27.47 -26.62
C ARG A 291 -23.52 -28.59 -25.59
N LYS A 292 -22.42 -28.70 -24.83
CA LYS A 292 -22.23 -29.71 -23.80
C LYS A 292 -23.33 -29.66 -22.74
N ILE A 293 -23.65 -28.47 -22.21
CA ILE A 293 -24.71 -28.31 -21.21
C ILE A 293 -26.09 -28.60 -21.82
N SER A 294 -26.33 -28.15 -23.05
CA SER A 294 -27.62 -28.38 -23.74
C SER A 294 -27.89 -29.87 -23.99
N THR A 295 -26.86 -30.64 -24.37
CA THR A 295 -26.96 -32.10 -24.53
C THR A 295 -27.21 -32.81 -23.20
N ALA A 296 -26.63 -32.35 -22.09
CA ALA A 296 -26.88 -32.93 -20.77
C ALA A 296 -28.32 -32.70 -20.29
N LEU A 297 -28.95 -31.59 -20.70
CA LEU A 297 -30.35 -31.29 -20.36
C LEU A 297 -31.37 -32.06 -21.21
N ASN A 298 -31.01 -32.38 -22.46
CA ASN A 298 -31.85 -33.14 -23.39
C ASN A 298 -31.01 -34.25 -24.03
N PRO A 299 -30.73 -35.36 -23.32
CA PRO A 299 -29.99 -36.48 -23.89
C PRO A 299 -30.76 -37.00 -25.12
N ILE A 300 -30.07 -37.12 -26.24
CA ILE A 300 -30.63 -37.77 -27.44
C ILE A 300 -30.90 -39.23 -27.04
N PRO A 301 -32.12 -39.77 -27.28
CA PRO A 301 -32.48 -41.14 -26.93
C PRO A 301 -31.63 -42.18 -27.67
#